data_AF-A0A845W5G0-F1
#
_entry.id   AF-A0A845W5G0-F1
#
_cell.length_a   1.000
_cell.length_b   1.000
_cell.length_c   1.000
_cell.angle_alpha   90.00
_cell.angle_beta   90.00
_cell.angle_gamma   90.00
#
_symmetry.space_group_name_H-M   'P 1'
#
loop_
_entity.id
_entity.type
_entity.pdbx_description
1 polymer ?
#
loop_
_entity_poly.entity_id
_entity_poly.type
_entity_poly.pdbx_seq_one_letter_code
_entity_poly.pdbx_strand_id
1 'polypeptide(L)'
;MVDQLLEQVVSAKESFNSYETVKEAVETIDGFLVPGQEEFLFNKVKSLPEDALIVEVGSYKGRSTAAMAFACVGTNRKIYCIDPWIGQCQDIPEKSVFEVWKENLDKYQLTPYIKSFQGYSLEILKRWGELTGEKTIDFVFIDGSHEYLDVLTDFGLLLPLMKVGGWMAFHDVVETWPGSNYLWHDIVKFRLTDHEYSTTLACGRVKTTQELSKELQELHELRTLLVQSQQLQDSGILELQETQTKLQQTQEQLQQTQKQLQQTQEQLQHANAKVELGQTKLQQTQEQLQNAKVQLVQSQQLQESKIIELQQIQDELHHTKLEVAAMKTSKFWKMRSLWFKFKGFVGLPTDNE
;
A
#
# COMPACT_ATOMS: atom_id res chain seq x y z
N MET A 1 32.36 -21.94 57.64
CA MET A 1 31.72 -22.15 56.32
C MET A 1 32.71 -22.72 55.30
N VAL A 2 33.87 -22.09 55.10
CA VAL A 2 34.93 -22.60 54.19
C VAL A 2 35.32 -24.05 54.49
N ASP A 3 35.57 -24.41 55.76
CA ASP A 3 35.96 -25.79 56.12
C ASP A 3 34.89 -26.84 55.76
N GLN A 4 33.61 -26.50 55.91
CA GLN A 4 32.50 -27.40 55.54
C GLN A 4 32.38 -27.57 54.01
N LEU A 5 32.57 -26.48 53.25
CA LEU A 5 32.62 -26.56 51.79
C LEU A 5 33.80 -27.40 51.33
N LEU A 6 34.97 -27.22 51.95
CA LEU A 6 36.15 -28.01 51.67
C LEU A 6 35.91 -29.49 51.95
N GLU A 7 35.35 -29.85 53.11
CA GLU A 7 35.00 -31.24 53.41
C GLU A 7 34.04 -31.86 52.37
N GLN A 8 33.05 -31.09 51.90
CA GLN A 8 32.12 -31.55 50.87
C GLN A 8 32.81 -31.77 49.52
N VAL A 9 33.65 -30.82 49.07
CA VAL A 9 34.40 -30.96 47.81
C VAL A 9 35.40 -32.12 47.89
N VAL A 10 36.17 -32.22 48.98
CA VAL A 10 37.16 -33.30 49.22
C VAL A 10 36.50 -34.67 49.23
N SER A 11 35.35 -34.78 49.91
CA SER A 11 34.68 -36.06 50.04
C SER A 11 34.02 -36.51 48.73
N ALA A 12 33.76 -35.57 47.80
CA ALA A 12 33.06 -35.81 46.54
C ALA A 12 31.75 -36.60 46.69
N LYS A 13 31.16 -36.60 47.90
CA LYS A 13 30.06 -37.50 48.25
C LYS A 13 28.72 -37.02 47.71
N GLU A 14 28.50 -35.71 47.59
CA GLU A 14 27.21 -35.15 47.20
C GLU A 14 27.37 -33.82 46.42
N SER A 15 26.52 -33.61 45.41
CA SER A 15 26.44 -32.38 44.63
C SER A 15 25.84 -31.22 45.44
N PHE A 16 26.28 -29.99 45.22
CA PHE A 16 25.67 -28.81 45.84
C PHE A 16 24.23 -28.60 45.36
N ASN A 17 23.30 -28.42 46.30
CA ASN A 17 21.87 -28.34 45.99
C ASN A 17 21.40 -26.97 45.49
N SER A 18 22.03 -25.87 45.90
CA SER A 18 21.70 -24.52 45.44
C SER A 18 22.90 -23.57 45.50
N TYR A 19 22.84 -22.47 44.75
CA TYR A 19 23.92 -21.48 44.71
C TYR A 19 24.14 -20.79 46.06
N GLU A 20 23.10 -20.60 46.87
CA GLU A 20 23.19 -19.96 48.19
C GLU A 20 24.21 -20.64 49.11
N THR A 21 24.41 -21.95 48.95
CA THR A 21 25.39 -22.71 49.74
C THR A 21 26.85 -22.34 49.43
N VAL A 22 27.12 -21.87 48.22
CA VAL A 22 28.47 -21.53 47.72
C VAL A 22 28.65 -20.04 47.47
N LYS A 23 27.58 -19.25 47.61
CA LYS A 23 27.54 -17.81 47.33
C LYS A 23 28.67 -17.03 48.01
N GLU A 24 28.83 -17.19 49.33
CA GLU A 24 29.88 -16.48 50.06
C GLU A 24 31.29 -16.84 49.56
N ALA A 25 31.52 -18.08 49.14
CA ALA A 25 32.80 -18.49 48.59
C ALA A 25 33.08 -17.81 47.23
N VAL A 26 32.08 -17.81 46.35
CA VAL A 26 32.18 -17.19 45.01
C VAL A 26 32.34 -15.66 45.12
N GLU A 27 31.58 -14.99 45.98
CA GLU A 27 31.63 -13.53 46.15
C GLU A 27 32.95 -13.03 46.76
N THR A 28 33.76 -13.91 47.36
CA THR A 28 35.13 -13.54 47.82
C THR A 28 36.15 -13.47 46.69
N ILE A 29 35.81 -13.95 45.49
CA ILE A 29 36.67 -13.91 44.32
C ILE A 29 36.32 -12.65 43.52
N ASP A 30 37.28 -11.75 43.38
CA ASP A 30 37.10 -10.55 42.56
C ASP A 30 36.73 -10.89 41.11
N GLY A 31 35.81 -10.13 40.55
CA GLY A 31 35.37 -10.27 39.16
C GLY A 31 34.25 -9.29 38.84
N PHE A 32 33.97 -9.10 37.55
CA PHE A 32 33.06 -8.07 37.04
C PHE A 32 31.61 -8.54 36.83
N LEU A 33 31.23 -9.64 37.46
CA LEU A 33 29.84 -10.09 37.49
C LEU A 33 29.01 -9.21 38.44
N VAL A 34 27.78 -8.91 38.04
CA VAL A 34 26.78 -8.25 38.88
C VAL A 34 25.90 -9.27 39.61
N PRO A 35 25.29 -8.91 40.76
CA PRO A 35 24.55 -9.86 41.58
C PRO A 35 23.50 -10.66 40.80
N GLY A 36 23.57 -12.00 40.93
CA GLY A 36 22.63 -12.95 40.32
C GLY A 36 23.13 -13.60 39.03
N GLN A 37 24.21 -13.09 38.43
CA GLN A 37 24.82 -13.73 37.26
C GLN A 37 25.59 -15.00 37.64
N GLU A 38 26.20 -15.03 38.82
CA GLU A 38 26.88 -16.21 39.34
C GLU A 38 25.88 -17.35 39.59
N GLU A 39 24.74 -17.02 40.19
CA GLU A 39 23.65 -17.96 40.41
C GLU A 39 23.11 -18.49 39.09
N PHE A 40 22.94 -17.59 38.11
CA PHE A 40 22.52 -17.96 36.77
C PHE A 40 23.47 -18.97 36.13
N LEU A 41 24.78 -18.70 36.14
CA LEU A 41 25.81 -19.59 35.60
C LEU A 41 25.86 -20.94 36.35
N PHE A 42 25.81 -20.91 37.70
CA PHE A 42 25.76 -22.11 38.53
C PHE A 42 24.55 -22.98 38.15
N ASN A 43 23.35 -22.40 38.12
CA ASN A 43 22.12 -23.12 37.81
C ASN A 43 22.10 -23.63 36.36
N LYS A 44 22.66 -22.87 35.42
CA LYS A 44 22.79 -23.30 34.03
C LYS A 44 23.67 -24.53 33.92
N VAL A 45 24.88 -24.52 34.49
CA VAL A 45 25.80 -25.67 34.49
C VAL A 45 25.21 -26.87 35.23
N LYS A 46 24.55 -26.63 36.36
CA LYS A 46 23.88 -27.69 37.13
C LYS A 46 22.78 -28.40 36.34
N SER A 47 22.10 -27.69 35.43
CA SER A 47 21.03 -28.27 34.60
C SER A 47 21.53 -29.15 33.44
N LEU A 48 22.84 -29.14 33.15
CA LEU A 48 23.44 -29.92 32.06
C LEU A 48 23.60 -31.40 32.44
N PRO A 49 23.87 -32.30 31.47
CA PRO A 49 24.27 -33.68 31.76
C PRO A 49 25.46 -33.78 32.73
N GLU A 50 25.55 -34.88 33.49
CA GLU A 50 26.61 -35.07 34.50
C GLU A 50 28.02 -35.21 33.91
N ASP A 51 28.15 -35.39 32.60
CA ASP A 51 29.40 -35.46 31.83
C ASP A 51 29.55 -34.29 30.84
N ALA A 52 28.77 -33.21 31.04
CA ALA A 52 28.77 -32.06 30.15
C ALA A 52 30.13 -31.37 30.05
N LEU A 53 30.44 -30.92 28.85
CA LEU A 53 31.63 -30.12 28.56
C LEU A 53 31.25 -28.63 28.49
N ILE A 54 31.89 -27.83 29.34
CA ILE A 54 31.71 -26.39 29.43
C ILE A 54 32.98 -25.68 28.93
N VAL A 55 32.83 -24.61 28.16
CA VAL A 55 33.92 -23.71 27.78
C VAL A 55 33.64 -22.30 28.28
N GLU A 56 34.64 -21.69 28.90
CA GLU A 56 34.66 -20.29 29.30
C GLU A 56 35.76 -19.57 28.53
N VAL A 57 35.41 -18.46 27.87
CA VAL A 57 36.36 -17.54 27.25
C VAL A 57 36.37 -16.24 28.05
N GLY A 58 37.51 -15.91 28.63
CA GLY A 58 37.62 -14.86 29.65
C GLY A 58 37.30 -15.41 31.03
N SER A 59 38.34 -15.68 31.82
CA SER A 59 38.23 -16.27 33.15
C SER A 59 38.76 -15.35 34.25
N TYR A 60 39.56 -14.34 33.89
CA TYR A 60 40.13 -13.34 34.80
C TYR A 60 40.66 -13.97 36.10
N LYS A 61 40.12 -13.58 37.27
CA LYS A 61 40.48 -14.12 38.60
C LYS A 61 39.61 -15.30 39.06
N GLY A 62 38.65 -15.74 38.25
CA GLY A 62 37.96 -17.03 38.40
C GLY A 62 36.59 -16.98 39.09
N ARG A 63 35.94 -15.81 39.19
CA ARG A 63 34.62 -15.68 39.86
C ARG A 63 33.52 -16.48 39.16
N SER A 64 33.35 -16.25 37.85
CA SER A 64 32.45 -17.03 36.97
C SER A 64 32.86 -18.50 36.94
N THR A 65 34.16 -18.78 36.80
CA THR A 65 34.72 -20.13 36.80
C THR A 65 34.34 -20.89 38.08
N ALA A 66 34.49 -20.27 39.25
CA ALA A 66 34.17 -20.88 40.53
C ALA A 66 32.68 -21.18 40.66
N ALA A 67 31.81 -20.24 40.28
CA ALA A 67 30.37 -20.46 40.26
C ALA A 67 29.98 -21.69 39.42
N MET A 68 30.53 -21.81 38.22
CA MET A 68 30.31 -22.97 37.36
C MET A 68 30.95 -24.26 37.92
N ALA A 69 32.15 -24.18 38.49
CA ALA A 69 32.89 -25.34 38.98
C ALA A 69 32.26 -25.95 40.24
N PHE A 70 31.66 -25.15 41.13
CA PHE A 70 30.87 -25.69 42.23
C PHE A 70 29.69 -26.53 41.74
N ALA A 71 29.05 -26.17 40.62
CA ALA A 71 28.00 -26.97 40.01
C ALA A 71 28.52 -28.28 39.36
N CYS A 72 29.84 -28.43 39.19
CA CYS A 72 30.46 -29.66 38.69
C CYS A 72 30.80 -30.65 39.81
N VAL A 73 30.79 -30.23 41.08
CA VAL A 73 31.18 -31.09 42.22
C VAL A 73 30.27 -32.31 42.31
N GLY A 74 30.88 -33.50 42.40
CA GLY A 74 30.17 -34.78 42.43
C GLY A 74 29.73 -35.28 41.05
N THR A 75 30.19 -34.66 39.95
CA THR A 75 29.88 -35.06 38.57
C THR A 75 31.15 -35.27 37.74
N ASN A 76 30.98 -35.70 36.48
CA ASN A 76 32.05 -35.82 35.50
C ASN A 76 32.17 -34.59 34.58
N ARG A 77 31.43 -33.51 34.85
CA ARG A 77 31.48 -32.28 34.07
C ARG A 77 32.88 -31.68 34.09
N LYS A 78 33.27 -31.07 32.97
CA LYS A 78 34.57 -30.41 32.82
C LYS A 78 34.40 -29.01 32.26
N ILE A 79 35.13 -28.06 32.86
CA ILE A 79 35.20 -26.68 32.40
C ILE A 79 36.56 -26.45 31.76
N TYR A 80 36.55 -25.91 30.56
CA TYR A 80 37.74 -25.49 29.84
C TYR A 80 37.81 -23.97 29.82
N CYS A 81 38.78 -23.41 30.54
CA CYS A 81 38.96 -21.98 30.70
C CYS A 81 40.03 -21.48 29.73
N ILE A 82 39.68 -20.50 28.89
CA ILE A 82 40.57 -19.90 27.91
C ILE A 82 40.74 -18.43 28.22
N ASP A 83 41.95 -18.04 28.59
CA ASP A 83 42.29 -16.67 28.91
C ASP A 83 43.80 -16.49 28.71
N PRO A 84 44.28 -15.36 28.15
CA PRO A 84 45.71 -15.14 28.03
C PRO A 84 46.40 -14.82 29.37
N TRP A 85 45.64 -14.42 30.41
CA TRP A 85 46.10 -14.01 31.74
C TRP A 85 47.32 -13.07 31.68
N ILE A 86 47.18 -11.99 30.91
CA ILE A 86 48.29 -11.08 30.63
C ILE A 86 48.52 -10.14 31.82
N GLY A 87 49.77 -10.09 32.30
CA GLY A 87 50.24 -9.09 33.24
C GLY A 87 50.15 -9.51 34.71
N GLN A 88 50.46 -8.55 35.58
CA GLN A 88 50.39 -8.69 37.03
C GLN A 88 49.00 -8.31 37.54
N CYS A 89 48.57 -8.94 38.62
CA CYS A 89 47.35 -8.55 39.32
C CYS A 89 47.52 -7.13 39.87
N GLN A 90 46.59 -6.23 39.55
CA GLN A 90 46.68 -4.83 39.98
C GLN A 90 46.63 -4.70 41.51
N ASP A 91 45.84 -5.57 42.16
CA ASP A 91 45.65 -5.56 43.62
C ASP A 91 46.74 -6.31 44.38
N ILE A 92 47.46 -7.20 43.70
CA ILE A 92 48.56 -7.99 44.27
C ILE A 92 49.72 -7.99 43.25
N PRO A 93 50.51 -6.91 43.19
CA PRO A 93 51.51 -6.71 42.13
C PRO A 93 52.60 -7.80 42.07
N GLU A 94 52.78 -8.55 43.16
CA GLU A 94 53.72 -9.67 43.26
C GLU A 94 53.23 -10.95 42.56
N LYS A 95 51.97 -11.03 42.15
CA LYS A 95 51.36 -12.21 41.52
C LYS A 95 50.79 -11.90 40.15
N SER A 96 51.01 -12.81 39.23
CA SER A 96 50.33 -12.78 37.93
C SER A 96 48.82 -13.00 38.10
N VAL A 97 48.03 -12.54 37.13
CA VAL A 97 46.58 -12.80 37.14
C VAL A 97 46.29 -14.31 37.14
N PHE A 98 47.11 -15.10 36.42
CA PHE A 98 47.00 -16.56 36.40
C PHE A 98 47.23 -17.20 37.77
N GLU A 99 48.22 -16.75 38.53
CA GLU A 99 48.49 -17.26 39.88
C GLU A 99 47.32 -16.96 40.82
N VAL A 100 46.78 -15.74 40.77
CA VAL A 100 45.59 -15.37 41.55
C VAL A 100 44.37 -16.22 41.16
N TRP A 101 44.12 -16.38 39.87
CA TRP A 101 43.05 -17.25 39.34
C TRP A 101 43.19 -18.68 39.88
N LYS A 102 44.39 -19.24 39.80
CA LYS A 102 44.67 -20.60 40.22
C LYS A 102 44.50 -20.76 41.74
N GLU A 103 45.06 -19.85 42.53
CA GLU A 103 44.94 -19.86 43.99
C GLU A 103 43.48 -19.75 44.46
N ASN A 104 42.68 -18.91 43.81
CA ASN A 104 41.25 -18.77 44.13
C ASN A 104 40.50 -20.09 43.93
N LEU A 105 40.82 -20.86 42.88
CA LEU A 105 40.16 -22.13 42.59
C LEU A 105 40.72 -23.29 43.42
N ASP A 106 42.04 -23.33 43.64
CA ASP A 106 42.70 -24.31 44.51
C ASP A 106 42.26 -24.17 45.97
N LYS A 107 42.02 -22.93 46.44
CA LYS A 107 41.47 -22.63 47.78
C LYS A 107 40.18 -23.39 48.07
N TYR A 108 39.37 -23.67 47.05
CA TYR A 108 38.12 -24.42 47.16
C TYR A 108 38.19 -25.82 46.54
N GLN A 109 39.38 -26.28 46.14
CA GLN A 109 39.64 -27.59 45.54
C GLN A 109 38.81 -27.85 44.27
N LEU A 110 38.58 -26.81 43.47
CA LEU A 110 37.76 -26.88 42.26
C LEU A 110 38.57 -27.30 41.02
N THR A 111 39.90 -27.27 41.09
CA THR A 111 40.79 -27.60 39.98
C THR A 111 40.63 -28.99 39.36
N PRO A 112 40.16 -30.05 40.05
CA PRO A 112 39.84 -31.33 39.40
C PRO A 112 38.77 -31.25 38.30
N TYR A 113 37.91 -30.23 38.31
CA TYR A 113 36.85 -30.03 37.32
C TYR A 113 37.25 -29.11 36.17
N ILE A 114 38.47 -28.54 36.21
CA ILE A 114 38.87 -27.43 35.35
C ILE A 114 40.14 -27.78 34.57
N LYS A 115 40.17 -27.43 33.29
CA LYS A 115 41.38 -27.44 32.46
C LYS A 115 41.58 -26.04 31.88
N SER A 116 42.69 -25.40 32.24
CA SER A 116 43.01 -24.05 31.75
C SER A 116 43.91 -24.09 30.52
N PHE A 117 43.70 -23.13 29.61
CA PHE A 117 44.52 -22.85 28.45
C PHE A 117 44.96 -21.39 28.48
N GLN A 118 46.23 -21.16 28.84
CA GLN A 118 46.80 -19.82 28.85
C GLN A 118 47.15 -19.39 27.41
N GLY A 119 46.34 -18.51 26.83
CA GLY A 119 46.52 -18.00 25.48
C GLY A 119 45.29 -17.27 24.95
N TYR A 120 45.44 -16.63 23.78
CA TYR A 120 44.32 -15.99 23.12
C TYR A 120 43.32 -17.01 22.58
N SER A 121 42.03 -16.71 22.71
CA SER A 121 40.93 -17.58 22.28
C SER A 121 41.04 -18.02 20.83
N LEU A 122 41.39 -17.11 19.92
CA LEU A 122 41.63 -17.39 18.51
C LEU A 122 42.65 -18.53 18.28
N GLU A 123 43.74 -18.55 19.04
CA GLU A 123 44.82 -19.53 18.88
C GLU A 123 44.43 -20.90 19.45
N ILE A 124 43.79 -20.88 20.63
CA ILE A 124 43.35 -22.09 21.32
C ILE A 124 42.19 -22.75 20.58
N LEU A 125 41.16 -22.00 20.19
CA LEU A 125 39.96 -22.53 19.53
C LEU A 125 40.26 -23.09 18.13
N LYS A 126 41.18 -22.49 17.38
CA LYS A 126 41.65 -23.06 16.10
C LYS A 126 42.28 -24.44 16.23
N ARG A 127 42.87 -24.73 17.39
CA ARG A 127 43.55 -25.99 17.70
C ARG A 127 42.77 -26.83 18.70
N TRP A 128 41.49 -26.53 18.92
CA TRP A 128 40.66 -27.14 19.96
C TRP A 128 40.75 -28.66 19.94
N GLY A 129 40.47 -29.29 18.79
CA GLY A 129 40.49 -30.75 18.64
C GLY A 129 41.87 -31.37 18.89
N GLU A 130 42.96 -30.66 18.58
CA GLU A 130 44.34 -31.14 18.87
C GLU A 130 44.66 -31.07 20.37
N LEU A 131 44.18 -30.02 21.06
CA LEU A 131 44.51 -29.73 22.46
C LEU A 131 43.64 -30.49 23.47
N THR A 132 42.39 -30.79 23.09
CA THR A 132 41.40 -31.40 23.98
C THR A 132 41.04 -32.82 23.57
N GLY A 133 41.03 -33.12 22.26
CA GLY A 133 40.41 -34.35 21.73
C GLY A 133 38.87 -34.32 21.75
N GLU A 134 38.28 -33.23 22.23
CA GLU A 134 36.84 -33.08 22.44
C GLU A 134 36.16 -32.55 21.19
N LYS A 135 34.97 -33.08 20.88
CA LYS A 135 34.28 -32.77 19.63
C LYS A 135 32.99 -31.98 19.79
N THR A 136 32.40 -31.98 20.98
CA THR A 136 31.08 -31.38 21.20
C THR A 136 30.98 -30.74 22.56
N ILE A 137 30.62 -29.45 22.59
CA ILE A 137 30.50 -28.64 23.80
C ILE A 137 29.01 -28.55 24.19
N ASP A 138 28.69 -28.65 25.48
CA ASP A 138 27.32 -28.55 26.01
C ASP A 138 26.96 -27.12 26.41
N PHE A 139 27.94 -26.37 26.93
CA PHE A 139 27.75 -24.98 27.33
C PHE A 139 28.98 -24.12 27.02
N VAL A 140 28.74 -22.91 26.51
CA VAL A 140 29.76 -21.89 26.26
C VAL A 140 29.38 -20.62 27.01
N PHE A 141 30.35 -19.99 27.67
CA PHE A 141 30.25 -18.65 28.23
C PHE A 141 31.37 -17.76 27.66
N ILE A 142 30.99 -16.68 26.96
CA ILE A 142 31.91 -15.72 26.34
C ILE A 142 31.85 -14.42 27.15
N ASP A 143 32.96 -14.10 27.83
CA ASP A 143 33.18 -12.94 28.71
C ASP A 143 34.64 -12.47 28.62
N GLY A 144 35.20 -12.48 27.41
CA GLY A 144 36.59 -12.12 27.13
C GLY A 144 36.74 -10.65 26.74
N SER A 145 37.07 -10.42 25.47
CA SER A 145 37.15 -9.06 24.89
C SER A 145 35.75 -8.51 24.62
N HIS A 146 35.55 -7.19 24.77
CA HIS A 146 34.30 -6.50 24.41
C HIS A 146 34.37 -5.83 23.03
N GLU A 147 35.48 -6.03 22.30
CA GLU A 147 35.62 -5.58 20.93
C GLU A 147 34.78 -6.46 20.00
N TYR A 148 33.94 -5.85 19.17
CA TYR A 148 32.98 -6.55 18.32
C TYR A 148 33.60 -7.69 17.50
N LEU A 149 34.77 -7.46 16.89
CA LEU A 149 35.45 -8.45 16.05
C LEU A 149 35.97 -9.65 16.85
N ASP A 150 36.39 -9.44 18.10
CA ASP A 150 36.89 -10.50 18.96
C ASP A 150 35.73 -11.40 19.40
N VAL A 151 34.63 -10.80 19.91
CA VAL A 151 33.43 -11.55 20.31
C VAL A 151 32.83 -12.30 19.11
N LEU A 152 32.79 -11.68 17.93
CA LEU A 152 32.33 -12.33 16.69
C LEU A 152 33.23 -13.52 16.31
N THR A 153 34.55 -13.38 16.50
CA THR A 153 35.52 -14.44 16.24
C THR A 153 35.31 -15.62 17.19
N ASP A 154 35.13 -15.36 18.48
CA ASP A 154 34.85 -16.38 19.49
C ASP A 154 33.55 -17.12 19.19
N PHE A 155 32.46 -16.37 18.92
CA PHE A 155 31.19 -16.94 18.49
C PHE A 155 31.34 -17.84 17.26
N GLY A 156 32.02 -17.35 16.23
CA GLY A 156 32.19 -18.08 14.97
C GLY A 156 33.02 -19.37 15.10
N LEU A 157 33.98 -19.40 16.01
CA LEU A 157 34.81 -20.59 16.27
C LEU A 157 34.12 -21.59 17.21
N LEU A 158 33.32 -21.11 18.17
CA LEU A 158 32.65 -21.96 19.16
C LEU A 158 31.35 -22.57 18.64
N LEU A 159 30.58 -21.84 17.83
CA LEU A 159 29.28 -22.32 17.33
C LEU A 159 29.37 -23.69 16.61
N PRO A 160 30.35 -23.96 15.72
CA PRO A 160 30.48 -25.27 15.07
C PRO A 160 30.89 -26.40 16.01
N LEU A 161 31.45 -26.09 17.18
CA LEU A 161 31.89 -27.05 18.19
C LEU A 161 30.77 -27.39 19.19
N MET A 162 29.64 -26.70 19.13
CA MET A 162 28.54 -26.86 20.08
C MET A 162 27.62 -28.01 19.71
N LYS A 163 27.10 -28.71 20.72
CA LYS A 163 25.98 -29.64 20.54
C LYS A 163 24.74 -28.89 20.08
N VAL A 164 23.96 -29.55 19.22
CA VAL A 164 22.59 -29.14 18.96
C VAL A 164 21.81 -29.12 20.28
N GLY A 165 21.13 -28.01 20.58
CA GLY A 165 20.46 -27.78 21.86
C GLY A 165 21.40 -27.44 23.03
N GLY A 166 22.70 -27.35 22.79
CA GLY A 166 23.68 -26.84 23.76
C GLY A 166 23.47 -25.34 24.00
N TRP A 167 23.92 -24.86 25.15
CA TRP A 167 23.73 -23.47 25.57
C TRP A 167 24.93 -22.61 25.21
N MET A 168 24.67 -21.37 24.80
CA MET A 168 25.71 -20.36 24.57
C MET A 168 25.29 -19.07 25.24
N ALA A 169 26.15 -18.54 26.10
CA ALA A 169 25.96 -17.34 26.88
C ALA A 169 27.01 -16.29 26.54
N PHE A 170 26.58 -15.03 26.55
CA PHE A 170 27.40 -13.83 26.35
C PHE A 170 27.21 -12.93 27.56
N HIS A 171 28.31 -12.42 28.07
CA HIS A 171 28.29 -11.38 29.07
C HIS A 171 28.21 -9.99 28.42
N ASP A 172 27.82 -8.99 29.23
CA ASP A 172 27.83 -7.58 28.84
C ASP A 172 27.03 -7.23 27.56
N VAL A 173 25.86 -7.87 27.39
CA VAL A 173 24.87 -7.51 26.37
C VAL A 173 24.10 -6.25 26.83
N VAL A 174 24.77 -5.11 26.73
CA VAL A 174 24.26 -3.79 27.16
C VAL A 174 24.92 -2.66 26.37
N GLU A 175 24.27 -1.50 26.24
CA GLU A 175 24.75 -0.37 25.42
C GLU A 175 26.17 0.13 25.77
N THR A 176 26.60 0.01 27.03
CA THR A 176 27.97 0.41 27.45
C THR A 176 29.06 -0.49 26.86
N TRP A 177 28.69 -1.68 26.39
CA TRP A 177 29.58 -2.67 25.78
C TRP A 177 29.07 -3.01 24.38
N PRO A 178 29.29 -2.12 23.40
CA PRO A 178 28.64 -2.20 22.09
C PRO A 178 29.01 -3.47 21.32
N GLY A 179 30.20 -4.05 21.51
CA GLY A 179 30.61 -5.27 20.81
C GLY A 179 29.69 -6.46 21.09
N SER A 180 29.58 -6.86 22.36
CA SER A 180 28.68 -7.94 22.80
C SER A 180 27.21 -7.61 22.51
N ASN A 181 26.80 -6.35 22.75
CA ASN A 181 25.42 -5.92 22.53
C ASN A 181 24.99 -6.01 21.06
N TYR A 182 25.78 -5.45 20.14
CA TYR A 182 25.48 -5.51 18.70
C TYR A 182 25.53 -6.94 18.18
N LEU A 183 26.54 -7.73 18.57
CA LEU A 183 26.63 -9.11 18.12
C LEU A 183 25.42 -9.93 18.57
N TRP A 184 24.97 -9.76 19.81
CA TRP A 184 23.80 -10.45 20.34
C TRP A 184 22.56 -10.12 19.52
N HIS A 185 22.28 -8.82 19.35
CA HIS A 185 21.05 -8.33 18.73
C HIS A 185 21.01 -8.51 17.21
N ASP A 186 22.15 -8.45 16.53
CA ASP A 186 22.21 -8.51 15.07
C ASP A 186 22.35 -9.94 14.54
N ILE A 187 23.01 -10.83 15.30
CA ILE A 187 23.40 -12.16 14.80
C ILE A 187 22.97 -13.27 15.75
N VAL A 188 23.47 -13.28 16.98
CA VAL A 188 23.39 -14.46 17.86
C VAL A 188 21.95 -14.81 18.20
N LYS A 189 21.13 -13.83 18.55
CA LYS A 189 19.70 -14.03 18.89
C LYS A 189 18.90 -14.70 17.76
N PHE A 190 19.33 -14.57 16.51
CA PHE A 190 18.66 -15.24 15.38
C PHE A 190 19.24 -16.62 15.07
N ARG A 191 20.43 -16.92 15.59
CA ARG A 191 21.10 -18.23 15.46
C ARG A 191 20.77 -19.18 16.60
N LEU A 192 20.34 -18.64 17.73
CA LEU A 192 19.93 -19.39 18.91
C LEU A 192 18.39 -19.40 19.07
N THR A 193 17.91 -20.23 19.98
CA THR A 193 16.51 -20.34 20.42
C THR A 193 16.45 -20.32 21.96
N ASP A 194 15.27 -20.40 22.56
CA ASP A 194 15.08 -20.51 24.02
C ASP A 194 15.89 -19.47 24.83
N HIS A 195 15.78 -18.20 24.46
CA HIS A 195 16.60 -17.14 25.05
C HIS A 195 16.27 -16.90 26.53
N GLU A 196 17.30 -16.85 27.38
CA GLU A 196 17.21 -16.47 28.78
C GLU A 196 18.21 -15.35 29.11
N TYR A 197 17.89 -14.56 30.13
CA TYR A 197 18.67 -13.38 30.50
C TYR A 197 18.84 -13.30 32.01
N SER A 198 20.01 -12.83 32.46
CA SER A 198 20.28 -12.40 33.83
C SER A 198 21.03 -11.09 33.77
N THR A 199 20.31 -9.99 34.03
CA THR A 199 20.82 -8.61 33.88
C THR A 199 21.46 -8.36 32.50
N THR A 200 22.79 -8.20 32.43
CA THR A 200 23.56 -7.99 31.19
C THR A 200 24.05 -9.29 30.55
N LEU A 201 23.77 -10.45 31.15
CA LEU A 201 24.07 -11.76 30.58
C LEU A 201 22.89 -12.23 29.74
N ALA A 202 23.15 -12.63 28.50
CA ALA A 202 22.16 -13.23 27.62
C ALA A 202 22.62 -14.62 27.18
N CYS A 203 21.71 -15.58 27.10
CA CYS A 203 22.02 -16.91 26.60
C CYS A 203 20.89 -17.50 25.76
N GLY A 204 21.22 -18.48 24.94
CA GLY A 204 20.25 -19.23 24.13
C GLY A 204 20.79 -20.60 23.76
N ARG A 205 19.93 -21.43 23.17
CA ARG A 205 20.25 -22.78 22.73
C ARG A 205 20.58 -22.81 21.24
N VAL A 206 21.59 -23.60 20.87
CA VAL A 206 21.91 -23.86 19.47
C VAL A 206 20.74 -24.57 18.81
N LYS A 207 20.19 -23.96 17.76
CA LYS A 207 19.02 -24.50 17.04
C LYS A 207 19.24 -25.93 16.56
N THR A 208 18.19 -26.72 16.66
CA THR A 208 18.12 -28.07 16.12
C THR A 208 18.00 -28.08 14.61
N THR A 209 18.41 -29.18 13.98
CA THR A 209 18.17 -29.41 12.55
C THR A 209 16.68 -29.33 12.21
N GLN A 210 15.81 -29.76 13.14
CA GLN A 210 14.37 -29.69 12.97
C GLN A 210 13.87 -28.23 12.95
N GLU A 211 14.31 -27.40 13.90
CA GLU A 211 13.96 -25.97 13.92
C GLU A 211 14.45 -25.25 12.67
N LEU A 212 15.71 -25.47 12.27
CA LEU A 212 16.26 -24.90 11.03
C LEU A 212 15.47 -25.37 9.79
N SER A 213 15.06 -26.64 9.75
CA SER A 213 14.24 -27.16 8.65
C SER A 213 12.85 -26.55 8.62
N LYS A 214 12.25 -26.29 9.78
CA LYS A 214 10.95 -25.64 9.91
C LYS A 214 11.02 -24.19 9.44
N GLU A 215 12.03 -23.43 9.87
CA GLU A 215 12.26 -22.06 9.39
C GLU A 215 12.49 -22.01 7.88
N LEU A 216 13.23 -22.98 7.34
CA LEU A 216 13.44 -23.08 5.89
C LEU A 216 12.14 -23.39 5.15
N GLN A 217 11.27 -24.22 5.73
CA GLN A 217 9.96 -24.54 5.16
C GLN A 217 9.03 -23.32 5.21
N GLU A 218 8.96 -22.61 6.34
CA GLU A 218 8.19 -21.36 6.49
C GLU A 218 8.68 -20.28 5.49
N LEU A 219 10.00 -20.15 5.29
CA LEU A 219 10.57 -19.27 4.27
C LEU A 219 10.17 -19.68 2.84
N HIS A 220 10.10 -20.99 2.56
CA HIS A 220 9.66 -21.49 1.27
C HIS A 220 8.18 -21.19 1.01
N GLU A 221 7.33 -21.32 2.03
CA GLU A 221 5.90 -20.97 1.97
C GLU A 221 5.71 -19.48 1.75
N LEU A 222 6.42 -18.63 2.51
CA LEU A 222 6.41 -17.17 2.32
C LEU A 222 6.85 -16.76 0.92
N ARG A 223 7.90 -17.38 0.39
CA ARG A 223 8.34 -17.13 -1.00
C ARG A 223 7.25 -17.51 -2.00
N THR A 224 6.55 -18.61 -1.77
CA THR A 224 5.45 -19.05 -2.64
C THR A 224 4.30 -18.05 -2.61
N LEU A 225 3.90 -17.57 -1.42
CA LEU A 225 2.89 -16.54 -1.25
C LEU A 225 3.28 -15.22 -1.92
N LEU A 226 4.55 -14.81 -1.81
CA LEU A 226 5.06 -13.60 -2.46
C LEU A 226 4.89 -13.68 -3.99
N VAL A 227 5.24 -14.82 -4.59
CA VAL A 227 5.10 -15.03 -6.05
C VAL A 227 3.62 -14.98 -6.47
N GLN A 228 2.73 -15.59 -5.69
CA GLN A 228 1.29 -15.54 -5.97
C GLN A 228 0.73 -14.11 -5.87
N SER A 229 1.14 -13.37 -4.83
CA SER A 229 0.77 -11.96 -4.67
C SER A 229 1.22 -11.11 -5.86
N GLN A 230 2.44 -11.32 -6.35
CA GLN A 230 2.96 -10.62 -7.53
C GLN A 230 2.13 -10.95 -8.80
N GLN A 231 1.80 -12.22 -9.02
CA GLN A 231 0.98 -12.63 -10.16
C GLN A 231 -0.42 -12.01 -10.13
N LEU A 232 -1.06 -11.95 -8.95
CA LEU A 232 -2.35 -11.28 -8.78
C LEU A 232 -2.26 -9.78 -9.05
N GLN A 233 -1.18 -9.13 -8.60
CA GLN A 233 -0.93 -7.73 -8.87
C GLN A 233 -0.76 -7.46 -10.38
N ASP A 234 0.02 -8.29 -11.07
CA ASP A 234 0.23 -8.17 -12.52
C ASP A 234 -1.08 -8.37 -13.30
N SER A 235 -1.91 -9.34 -12.89
CA SER A 235 -3.25 -9.56 -13.46
C SER A 235 -4.16 -8.36 -13.23
N GLY A 236 -4.16 -7.80 -12.02
CA GLY A 236 -4.95 -6.61 -11.69
C GLY A 236 -4.52 -5.38 -12.48
N ILE A 237 -3.23 -5.21 -12.74
CA ILE A 237 -2.71 -4.14 -13.60
C ILE A 237 -3.22 -4.31 -15.04
N LEU A 238 -3.22 -5.54 -15.57
CA LEU A 238 -3.71 -5.82 -16.92
C LEU A 238 -5.21 -5.50 -17.06
N GLU A 239 -6.03 -5.96 -16.10
CA GLU A 239 -7.47 -5.66 -16.08
C GLU A 239 -7.76 -4.16 -15.97
N LEU A 240 -6.96 -3.43 -15.19
CA LEU A 240 -7.06 -1.98 -15.08
C LEU A 240 -6.76 -1.28 -16.41
N GLN A 241 -5.71 -1.71 -17.12
CA GLN A 241 -5.36 -1.18 -18.44
C GLN A 241 -6.46 -1.44 -19.48
N GLU A 242 -7.04 -2.65 -19.49
CA GLU A 242 -8.18 -2.96 -20.36
C GLU A 242 -9.39 -2.07 -20.04
N THR A 243 -9.70 -1.91 -18.75
CA THR A 243 -10.82 -1.08 -18.30
C THR A 243 -10.61 0.38 -18.68
N GLN A 244 -9.38 0.89 -18.52
CA GLN A 244 -9.03 2.25 -18.92
C GLN A 244 -9.17 2.46 -20.44
N THR A 245 -8.77 1.46 -21.23
CA THR A 245 -8.92 1.48 -22.69
C THR A 245 -10.40 1.50 -23.09
N LYS A 246 -11.22 0.63 -22.48
CA LYS A 246 -12.68 0.59 -22.72
C LYS A 246 -13.35 1.92 -22.31
N LEU A 247 -12.91 2.52 -21.20
CA LEU A 247 -13.41 3.82 -20.75
C LEU A 247 -13.08 4.93 -21.75
N GLN A 248 -11.85 4.97 -22.26
CA GLN A 248 -11.45 5.94 -23.28
C GLN A 248 -12.28 5.80 -24.56
N GLN A 249 -12.47 4.58 -25.06
CA GLN A 249 -13.32 4.32 -26.23
C GLN A 249 -14.76 4.77 -26.01
N THR A 250 -15.31 4.52 -24.82
CA THR A 250 -16.67 4.96 -24.46
C THR A 250 -16.77 6.48 -24.40
N GLN A 251 -15.75 7.17 -23.90
CA GLN A 251 -15.69 8.63 -23.88
C GLN A 251 -15.65 9.22 -25.29
N GLU A 252 -14.88 8.64 -26.21
CA GLU A 252 -14.82 9.06 -27.61
C GLU A 252 -16.18 8.88 -28.31
N GLN A 253 -16.85 7.73 -28.09
CA GLN A 253 -18.20 7.49 -28.61
C GLN A 253 -19.23 8.49 -28.06
N LEU A 254 -19.14 8.82 -26.76
CA LEU A 254 -20.03 9.81 -26.15
C LEU A 254 -19.83 11.19 -26.79
N GLN A 255 -18.58 11.62 -27.00
CA GLN A 255 -18.27 12.89 -27.69
C GLN A 255 -18.83 12.92 -29.12
N GLN A 256 -18.68 11.81 -29.86
CA GLN A 256 -19.24 11.71 -31.21
C GLN A 256 -20.77 11.81 -31.20
N THR A 257 -21.42 11.14 -30.26
CA THR A 257 -22.88 11.17 -30.10
C THR A 257 -23.37 12.57 -29.74
N GLN A 258 -22.67 13.27 -28.83
CA GLN A 258 -22.98 14.66 -28.49
C GLN A 258 -22.88 15.59 -29.71
N LYS A 259 -21.86 15.42 -30.55
CA LYS A 259 -21.71 16.19 -31.79
C LYS A 259 -22.87 15.95 -32.77
N GLN A 260 -23.28 14.69 -32.94
CA GLN A 260 -24.42 14.34 -33.78
C GLN A 260 -25.73 14.93 -33.24
N LEU A 261 -25.92 14.90 -31.93
CA LEU A 261 -27.09 15.49 -31.28
C LEU A 261 -27.14 16.99 -31.54
N GLN A 262 -26.02 17.70 -31.39
CA GLN A 262 -25.93 19.14 -31.68
C GLN A 262 -26.30 19.45 -33.15
N GLN A 263 -25.74 18.70 -34.10
CA GLN A 263 -26.06 18.86 -35.52
C GLN A 263 -27.55 18.63 -35.79
N THR A 264 -28.14 17.62 -35.15
CA THR A 264 -29.58 17.32 -35.29
C THR A 264 -30.44 18.45 -34.71
N GLN A 265 -30.03 19.03 -33.57
CA GLN A 265 -30.71 20.18 -32.97
C GLN A 265 -30.68 21.41 -33.89
N GLU A 266 -29.53 21.71 -34.50
CA GLU A 266 -29.38 22.81 -35.47
C GLU A 266 -30.28 22.60 -36.70
N GLN A 267 -30.33 21.37 -37.23
CA GLN A 267 -31.23 21.02 -38.33
C GLN A 267 -32.70 21.20 -37.96
N LEU A 268 -33.09 20.79 -36.75
CA LEU A 268 -34.46 20.95 -36.24
C LEU A 268 -34.84 22.43 -36.12
N GLN A 269 -33.94 23.27 -35.58
CA GLN A 269 -34.17 24.72 -35.51
C GLN A 269 -34.39 25.34 -36.89
N HIS A 270 -33.57 24.96 -37.87
CA HIS A 270 -33.72 25.44 -39.23
C HIS A 270 -35.01 24.94 -39.90
N ALA A 271 -35.42 23.69 -39.64
CA ALA A 271 -36.70 23.16 -40.11
C ALA A 271 -37.89 23.91 -39.49
N ASN A 272 -37.85 24.19 -38.18
CA ASN A 272 -38.87 24.97 -37.49
C ASN A 272 -38.98 26.39 -38.06
N ALA A 273 -37.87 27.08 -38.31
CA ALA A 273 -37.87 28.40 -38.93
C ALA A 273 -38.51 28.40 -40.33
N LYS A 274 -38.31 27.34 -41.12
CA LYS A 274 -38.98 27.17 -42.41
C LYS A 274 -40.49 26.97 -42.26
N VAL A 275 -40.91 26.20 -41.26
CA VAL A 275 -42.34 25.98 -40.97
C VAL A 275 -42.99 27.30 -40.57
N GLU A 276 -42.38 28.08 -39.68
CA GLU A 276 -42.87 29.41 -39.28
C GLU A 276 -43.01 30.34 -40.49
N LEU A 277 -41.98 30.42 -41.34
CA LEU A 277 -42.04 31.22 -42.57
C LEU A 277 -43.17 30.76 -43.50
N GLY A 278 -43.38 29.44 -43.61
CA GLY A 278 -44.48 28.85 -44.37
C GLY A 278 -45.84 29.24 -43.81
N GLN A 279 -46.00 29.20 -42.49
CA GLN A 279 -47.23 29.64 -41.80
C GLN A 279 -47.51 31.12 -42.04
N THR A 280 -46.51 31.99 -41.95
CA THR A 280 -46.68 33.43 -42.23
C THR A 280 -47.11 33.67 -43.67
N LYS A 281 -46.47 33.00 -44.65
CA LYS A 281 -46.86 33.12 -46.07
C LYS A 281 -48.28 32.62 -46.32
N LEU A 282 -48.67 31.52 -45.67
CA LEU A 282 -50.02 30.98 -45.78
C LEU A 282 -51.05 32.00 -45.24
N GLN A 283 -50.78 32.61 -44.08
CA GLN A 283 -51.64 33.63 -43.50
C GLN A 283 -51.78 34.84 -44.43
N GLN A 284 -50.67 35.37 -44.97
CA GLN A 284 -50.70 36.47 -45.94
C GLN A 284 -51.53 36.13 -47.19
N THR A 285 -51.38 34.90 -47.70
CA THR A 285 -52.15 34.43 -48.86
C THR A 285 -53.64 34.32 -48.53
N GLN A 286 -53.98 33.85 -47.33
CA GLN A 286 -55.37 33.81 -46.85
C GLN A 286 -55.97 35.22 -46.74
N GLU A 287 -55.24 36.19 -46.20
CA GLU A 287 -55.68 37.60 -46.13
C GLU A 287 -55.89 38.20 -47.52
N GLN A 288 -54.97 37.97 -48.45
CA GLN A 288 -55.12 38.39 -49.85
C GLN A 288 -56.35 37.77 -50.51
N LEU A 289 -56.60 36.48 -50.26
CA LEU A 289 -57.78 35.79 -50.78
C LEU A 289 -59.07 36.38 -50.22
N GLN A 290 -59.12 36.73 -48.93
CA GLN A 290 -60.28 37.40 -48.33
C GLN A 290 -60.50 38.78 -48.95
N ASN A 291 -59.44 39.57 -49.14
CA ASN A 291 -59.53 40.87 -49.78
C ASN A 291 -60.03 40.76 -51.23
N ALA A 292 -59.52 39.80 -52.00
CA ALA A 292 -59.97 39.54 -53.36
C ALA A 292 -61.46 39.12 -53.41
N LYS A 293 -61.92 38.30 -52.45
CA LYS A 293 -63.34 37.95 -52.32
C LYS A 293 -64.21 39.18 -52.04
N VAL A 294 -63.78 40.07 -51.13
CA VAL A 294 -64.51 41.31 -50.83
C VAL A 294 -64.61 42.20 -52.07
N GLN A 295 -63.51 42.39 -52.80
CA GLN A 295 -63.50 43.16 -54.05
C GLN A 295 -64.42 42.55 -55.12
N LEU A 296 -64.44 41.21 -55.23
CA LEU A 296 -65.32 40.51 -56.16
C LEU A 296 -66.80 40.79 -55.83
N VAL A 297 -67.20 40.69 -54.56
CA VAL A 297 -68.57 41.01 -54.12
C VAL A 297 -68.92 42.47 -54.41
N GLN A 298 -68.02 43.41 -54.13
CA GLN A 298 -68.22 44.82 -54.45
C GLN A 298 -68.40 45.05 -55.95
N SER A 299 -67.60 44.39 -56.79
CA SER A 299 -67.73 44.46 -58.24
C SER A 299 -69.06 43.87 -58.74
N GLN A 300 -69.52 42.78 -58.14
CA GLN A 300 -70.84 42.18 -58.44
C GLN A 300 -71.98 43.14 -58.06
N GLN A 301 -71.94 43.75 -56.87
CA GLN A 301 -72.94 44.76 -56.45
C GLN A 301 -72.94 45.98 -57.36
N LEU A 302 -71.76 46.46 -57.78
CA LEU A 302 -71.64 47.56 -58.74
C LEU A 302 -72.24 47.19 -60.10
N GLN A 303 -71.99 45.97 -60.57
CA GLN A 303 -72.56 45.46 -61.81
C GLN A 303 -74.10 45.41 -61.73
N GLU A 304 -74.66 44.90 -60.63
CA GLU A 304 -76.12 44.90 -60.41
C GLU A 304 -76.72 46.31 -60.42
N SER A 305 -76.09 47.25 -59.71
CA SER A 305 -76.49 48.66 -59.72
C SER A 305 -76.48 49.26 -61.13
N LYS A 306 -75.43 48.98 -61.92
CA LYS A 306 -75.33 49.44 -63.31
C LYS A 306 -76.36 48.79 -64.23
N ILE A 307 -76.74 47.52 -64.00
CA ILE A 307 -77.82 46.87 -64.72
C ILE A 307 -79.15 47.57 -64.44
N ILE A 308 -79.43 47.90 -63.17
CA ILE A 308 -80.65 48.64 -62.78
C ILE A 308 -80.68 50.03 -63.45
N GLU A 309 -79.56 50.75 -63.43
CA GLU A 309 -79.44 52.08 -64.04
C GLU A 309 -79.64 52.02 -65.56
N LEU A 310 -79.06 51.01 -66.24
CA LEU A 310 -79.28 50.77 -67.67
C LEU A 310 -80.75 50.45 -67.99
N GLN A 311 -81.42 49.68 -67.12
CA GLN A 311 -82.84 49.38 -67.26
C GLN A 311 -83.68 50.66 -67.19
N GLN A 312 -83.41 51.52 -66.21
CA GLN A 312 -84.08 52.82 -66.07
C GLN A 312 -83.87 53.71 -67.29
N ILE A 313 -82.63 53.81 -67.79
CA ILE A 313 -82.32 54.58 -69.01
C ILE A 313 -83.04 53.99 -70.23
N GLN A 314 -83.13 52.66 -70.35
CA GLN A 314 -83.89 52.03 -71.44
C GLN A 314 -85.38 52.35 -71.36
N ASP A 315 -85.96 52.34 -70.16
CA ASP A 315 -87.36 52.68 -69.92
C ASP A 315 -87.63 54.16 -70.23
N GLU A 316 -86.76 55.07 -69.79
CA GLU A 316 -86.81 56.50 -70.15
C GLU A 316 -86.71 56.70 -71.66
N LEU A 317 -85.72 56.07 -72.31
CA LEU A 317 -85.56 56.15 -73.75
C LEU A 317 -86.79 55.61 -74.50
N HIS A 318 -87.39 54.54 -74.00
CA HIS A 318 -88.64 54.00 -74.55
C HIS A 318 -89.78 55.00 -74.39
N HIS A 319 -89.90 55.62 -73.21
CA HIS A 319 -90.89 56.66 -72.95
C HIS A 319 -90.70 57.87 -73.88
N THR A 320 -89.48 58.39 -74.02
CA THR A 320 -89.18 59.49 -74.95
C THR A 320 -89.48 59.09 -76.40
N LYS A 321 -89.20 57.84 -76.80
CA LYS A 321 -89.56 57.34 -78.13
C LYS A 321 -91.08 57.31 -78.34
N LEU A 322 -91.85 56.88 -77.34
CA LEU A 322 -93.30 56.92 -77.37
C LEU A 322 -93.82 58.35 -77.45
N GLU A 323 -93.24 59.29 -76.69
CA GLU A 323 -93.57 60.72 -76.79
C GLU A 323 -93.26 61.29 -78.17
N VAL A 324 -92.08 61.01 -78.74
CA VAL A 324 -91.71 61.43 -80.10
C VAL A 324 -92.64 60.80 -81.14
N ALA A 325 -93.05 59.54 -80.98
CA ALA A 325 -94.02 58.89 -81.84
C ALA A 325 -95.42 59.53 -81.73
N ALA A 326 -95.86 59.87 -80.51
CA ALA A 326 -97.09 60.62 -80.27
C ALA A 326 -97.01 62.04 -80.87
N MET A 327 -95.87 62.72 -80.74
CA MET A 327 -95.60 63.99 -81.41
C MET A 327 -95.69 63.85 -82.92
N LYS A 328 -95.09 62.82 -83.53
CA LYS A 328 -95.13 62.59 -84.99
C LYS A 328 -96.53 62.25 -85.51
N THR A 329 -97.42 61.73 -84.67
CA THR A 329 -98.81 61.39 -85.03
C THR A 329 -99.83 62.49 -84.71
N SER A 330 -99.41 63.52 -83.96
CA SER A 330 -100.19 64.72 -83.65
C SER A 330 -100.63 65.47 -84.93
N LYS A 331 -101.81 66.11 -84.84
CA LYS A 331 -102.41 66.94 -85.90
C LYS A 331 -101.43 68.00 -86.41
N PHE A 332 -100.60 68.56 -85.52
CA PHE A 332 -99.61 69.59 -85.88
C PHE A 332 -98.49 69.04 -86.76
N TRP A 333 -97.94 67.86 -86.43
CA TRP A 333 -96.87 67.23 -87.20
C TRP A 333 -97.36 66.66 -88.54
N LYS A 334 -98.58 66.12 -88.56
CA LYS A 334 -99.24 65.72 -89.81
C LYS A 334 -99.49 66.91 -90.74
N MET A 335 -99.97 68.04 -90.21
CA MET A 335 -100.09 69.29 -90.95
C MET A 335 -98.74 69.79 -91.46
N ARG A 336 -97.69 69.76 -90.63
CA ARG A 336 -96.33 70.14 -91.01
C ARG A 336 -95.76 69.23 -92.11
N SER A 337 -95.95 67.92 -92.03
CA SER A 337 -95.48 66.97 -93.06
C SER A 337 -96.26 67.07 -94.37
N LEU A 338 -97.58 67.31 -94.33
CA LEU A 338 -98.41 67.64 -95.49
C LEU A 338 -98.00 68.98 -96.11
N TRP A 339 -97.67 69.96 -95.28
CA TRP A 339 -97.13 71.24 -95.71
C TRP A 339 -95.79 71.09 -96.43
N PHE A 340 -94.86 70.27 -95.92
CA PHE A 340 -93.60 69.98 -96.62
C PHE A 340 -93.81 69.21 -97.94
N LYS A 341 -94.74 68.24 -97.99
CA LYS A 341 -95.10 67.55 -99.25
C LYS A 341 -95.78 68.47 -100.27
N PHE A 342 -96.64 69.37 -99.82
CA PHE A 342 -97.26 70.41 -100.64
C PHE A 342 -96.21 71.40 -101.15
N LYS A 343 -95.28 71.85 -100.30
CA LYS A 343 -94.14 72.70 -100.69
C LYS A 343 -93.31 72.05 -101.81
N GLY A 344 -93.03 70.75 -101.71
CA GLY A 344 -92.32 69.99 -102.75
C GLY A 344 -93.10 69.80 -104.06
N PHE A 345 -94.43 69.71 -104.01
CA PHE A 345 -95.29 69.56 -105.20
C PHE A 345 -95.51 70.87 -105.97
N VAL A 346 -95.41 72.02 -105.29
CA VAL A 346 -95.70 73.36 -105.87
C VAL A 346 -94.42 74.14 -106.21
N GLY A 347 -93.26 73.48 -106.25
CA GLY A 347 -92.01 74.07 -106.76
C GLY A 347 -91.44 75.21 -105.92
N LEU A 348 -91.75 75.27 -104.62
CA LEU A 348 -91.14 76.21 -103.69
C LEU A 348 -89.86 75.60 -103.10
N PRO A 349 -88.78 76.38 -102.90
CA PRO A 349 -87.56 75.90 -102.26
C PRO A 349 -87.85 75.26 -100.89
N THR A 350 -87.40 74.01 -100.73
CA THR A 350 -87.22 73.38 -99.42
C THR A 350 -85.83 73.76 -98.94
N ASP A 351 -85.75 74.82 -98.13
CA ASP A 351 -84.54 75.06 -97.37
C ASP A 351 -84.36 73.90 -96.37
N ASN A 352 -83.22 73.26 -96.56
CA ASN A 352 -82.35 72.64 -95.56
C ASN A 352 -82.71 71.22 -95.13
N GLU A 353 -81.83 70.26 -95.45
CA GLU A 353 -80.58 69.93 -94.71
C GLU A 353 -80.90 69.20 -93.40
#